data_AF-A0A956B5D2-F1
#
_entry.id   AF-A0A956B5D2-F1
#
_cell.length_a   1.000
_cell.length_b   1.000
_cell.length_c   1.000
_cell.angle_alpha   90.00
_cell.angle_beta   90.00
_cell.angle_gamma   90.00
#
_symmetry.space_group_name_H-M   'P 1'
#
loop_
_entity.id
_entity.type
_entity.pdbx_description
1 polymer ?
#
loop_
_entity_poly.entity_id
_entity_poly.type
_entity_poly.pdbx_seq_one_letter_code
_entity_poly.pdbx_strand_id
1 'polypeptide(L)'
;MDRPRLAAVRKVAVVGFSAHLDLGETDLEGNPLPTTAPVGPTAALEALREGAGRTERAARADALYDGLRHALAEALGWSVLTRGELLARPAYAAVLQEQQSPAGRGLLAKSGHYLHPEGIIWEIKARALSEEDRMRLLDGLGVDLLLVAQVQLTRDPGDDPSGARPVAQVELLAFARGSVDPVWHYQGPAGPPAETPEAAADEAYRAAAVGIE
;
A
#
# COMPACT_ATOMS: atom_id res chain seq x y z
N MET A 1 -18.56 7.63 23.08
CA MET A 1 -18.40 6.54 22.11
C MET A 1 -17.22 5.70 22.57
N ASP A 2 -17.46 4.44 22.90
CA ASP A 2 -16.41 3.51 23.28
C ASP A 2 -15.53 3.24 22.06
N ARG A 3 -14.23 3.52 22.17
CA ARG A 3 -13.25 3.05 21.18
C ARG A 3 -13.40 1.52 21.13
N PRO A 4 -13.66 0.89 19.96
CA PRO A 4 -13.51 -0.55 19.88
C PRO A 4 -12.10 -0.88 20.38
N ARG A 5 -12.00 -1.62 21.48
CA ARG A 5 -10.71 -2.05 21.99
C ARG A 5 -10.10 -2.90 20.87
N LEU A 6 -9.05 -2.42 20.23
CA LEU A 6 -8.33 -3.14 19.17
C LEU A 6 -7.94 -4.56 19.62
N ALA A 7 -7.78 -4.78 20.93
CA ALA A 7 -7.61 -6.09 21.55
C ALA A 7 -8.74 -7.11 21.30
N ALA A 8 -9.94 -6.69 20.91
CA ALA A 8 -11.05 -7.58 20.57
C ALA A 8 -11.12 -7.94 19.07
N VAL A 9 -10.31 -7.27 18.25
CA VAL A 9 -10.25 -7.50 16.80
C VAL A 9 -9.60 -8.85 16.54
N ARG A 10 -10.25 -9.67 15.72
CA ARG A 10 -9.75 -11.00 15.34
C ARG A 10 -9.49 -11.09 13.86
N LYS A 11 -10.27 -10.39 13.04
CA LYS A 11 -10.21 -10.52 11.60
C LYS A 11 -10.36 -9.16 10.93
N VAL A 12 -9.48 -8.87 9.99
CA VAL A 12 -9.44 -7.57 9.30
C VAL A 12 -9.21 -7.76 7.81
N ALA A 13 -9.44 -6.69 7.04
CA ALA A 13 -9.17 -6.66 5.62
C ALA A 13 -8.49 -5.35 5.20
N VAL A 14 -7.37 -5.44 4.47
CA VAL A 14 -6.74 -4.28 3.83
C VAL A 14 -7.44 -4.03 2.50
N VAL A 15 -8.46 -3.16 2.51
CA VAL A 15 -9.33 -2.90 1.36
C VAL A 15 -8.80 -1.81 0.44
N GLY A 16 -7.96 -0.92 0.97
CA GLY A 16 -7.32 0.17 0.25
C GLY A 16 -5.81 0.16 0.42
N PHE A 17 -5.07 0.26 -0.68
CA PHE A 17 -3.61 0.30 -0.65
C PHE A 17 -3.03 1.14 -1.79
N SER A 18 -1.99 1.90 -1.47
CA SER A 18 -1.09 2.49 -2.46
C SER A 18 0.29 2.68 -1.83
N ALA A 19 1.32 2.56 -2.67
CA ALA A 19 2.66 2.96 -2.29
C ALA A 19 3.18 4.03 -3.25
N HIS A 20 3.80 5.07 -2.71
CA HIS A 20 4.45 6.15 -3.46
C HIS A 20 5.97 5.97 -3.40
N LEU A 21 6.62 6.03 -4.55
CA LEU A 21 8.05 5.91 -4.76
C LEU A 21 8.65 7.27 -5.13
N ASP A 22 9.41 7.83 -4.21
CA ASP A 22 10.20 9.05 -4.38
C ASP A 22 11.67 8.75 -4.07
N LEU A 23 12.30 7.97 -4.95
CA LEU A 23 13.67 7.48 -4.78
C LEU A 23 14.74 8.28 -5.55
N GLY A 24 14.38 9.47 -6.08
CA GLY A 24 15.25 10.27 -6.98
C GLY A 24 15.07 9.95 -8.46
N GLU A 25 15.84 10.62 -9.33
CA GLU A 25 15.60 10.74 -10.79
C GLU A 25 14.97 9.50 -11.43
N THR A 26 13.75 9.70 -11.93
CA THR A 26 13.07 8.72 -12.75
C THR A 26 13.35 8.98 -14.22
N ASP A 27 13.34 7.93 -15.04
CA ASP A 27 13.29 8.10 -16.48
C ASP A 27 12.04 8.90 -16.92
N LEU A 28 11.96 9.20 -18.22
CA LEU A 28 10.82 9.94 -18.80
C LEU A 28 9.46 9.25 -18.61
N GLU A 29 9.44 8.01 -18.11
CA GLU A 29 8.25 7.21 -17.83
C GLU A 29 7.99 7.01 -16.33
N GLY A 30 8.79 7.65 -15.46
CA GLY A 30 8.61 7.59 -14.02
C GLY A 30 9.18 6.32 -13.37
N ASN A 31 10.04 5.56 -14.04
CA ASN A 31 10.74 4.43 -13.42
C ASN A 31 12.01 4.93 -12.71
N PRO A 32 12.31 4.45 -11.48
CA PRO A 32 13.56 4.80 -10.82
C PRO A 32 14.74 4.36 -11.68
N LEU A 33 15.64 5.29 -12.01
CA LEU A 33 16.85 4.97 -12.77
C LEU A 33 17.71 3.98 -11.94
N PRO A 34 18.25 2.91 -12.54
CA PRO A 34 19.13 1.99 -11.82
C PRO A 34 20.35 2.75 -11.30
N THR A 35 20.53 2.77 -9.99
CA THR A 35 21.48 3.62 -9.27
C THR A 35 22.96 3.26 -9.42
N THR A 36 23.35 2.33 -10.31
CA THR A 36 24.75 1.84 -10.39
C THR A 36 25.33 1.59 -11.78
N ALA A 37 24.70 1.99 -12.89
CA ALA A 37 25.36 1.90 -14.19
C ALA A 37 24.98 3.04 -15.14
N PRO A 38 25.91 3.55 -15.97
CA PRO A 38 25.57 4.39 -17.11
C PRO A 38 24.86 3.49 -18.14
N VAL A 39 23.58 3.24 -17.93
CA VAL A 39 22.74 2.52 -18.89
C VAL A 39 22.49 3.48 -20.04
N GLY A 40 23.16 3.24 -21.16
CA GLY A 40 22.99 4.06 -22.36
C GLY A 40 21.52 4.14 -22.79
N PRO A 41 21.10 5.22 -23.46
CA PRO A 41 19.70 5.50 -23.82
C PRO A 41 19.01 4.37 -24.60
N THR A 42 19.78 3.50 -25.24
CA THR A 42 19.29 2.35 -26.02
C THR A 42 18.72 1.22 -25.16
N ALA A 43 19.30 0.94 -23.99
CA ALA A 43 18.83 -0.15 -23.11
C ALA A 43 17.59 0.25 -22.29
N ALA A 44 17.47 1.54 -21.96
CA ALA A 44 16.22 2.11 -21.44
C ALA A 44 15.09 1.96 -22.48
N LEU A 45 15.35 2.27 -23.75
CA LEU A 45 14.39 2.10 -24.85
C LEU A 45 13.96 0.64 -25.11
N GLU A 46 14.83 -0.35 -24.86
CA GLU A 46 14.48 -1.78 -24.99
C GLU A 46 13.63 -2.26 -23.80
N ALA A 47 13.95 -1.87 -22.56
CA ALA A 47 13.13 -2.17 -21.38
C ALA A 47 11.70 -1.58 -21.49
N LEU A 48 11.57 -0.43 -22.16
CA LEU A 48 10.29 0.22 -22.48
C LEU A 48 9.50 -0.53 -23.56
N ARG A 49 10.18 -1.12 -24.55
CA ARG A 49 9.55 -1.90 -25.62
C ARG A 49 8.97 -3.23 -25.14
N GLU A 50 9.53 -3.82 -24.09
CA GLU A 50 9.17 -5.18 -23.65
C GLU A 50 8.07 -5.24 -22.58
N GLY A 51 7.61 -4.10 -22.04
CA GLY A 51 6.62 -4.10 -20.96
C GLY A 51 7.13 -4.68 -19.64
N ALA A 52 8.43 -4.97 -19.54
CA ALA A 52 9.11 -5.49 -18.36
C ALA A 52 8.90 -4.59 -17.13
N GLY A 53 8.95 -3.26 -17.33
CA GLY A 53 8.70 -2.29 -16.26
C GLY A 53 7.29 -2.39 -15.64
N ARG A 54 6.26 -2.75 -16.41
CA ARG A 54 4.89 -2.91 -15.87
C ARG A 54 4.76 -4.18 -15.03
N THR A 55 5.32 -5.29 -15.50
CA THR A 55 5.28 -6.58 -14.79
C THR A 55 6.06 -6.52 -13.49
N GLU A 56 7.25 -5.91 -13.50
CA GLU A 56 8.06 -5.75 -12.29
C GLU A 56 7.37 -4.84 -11.26
N ARG A 57 6.79 -3.72 -11.69
CA ARG A 57 6.03 -2.83 -10.80
C ARG A 57 4.82 -3.50 -10.19
N ALA A 58 4.08 -4.29 -10.98
CA ALA A 58 2.95 -5.06 -10.46
C ALA A 58 3.42 -6.06 -9.40
N ALA A 59 4.50 -6.80 -9.67
CA ALA A 59 5.07 -7.74 -8.71
C ALA A 59 5.54 -7.05 -7.42
N ARG A 60 6.18 -5.87 -7.52
CA ARG A 60 6.57 -5.07 -6.34
C ARG A 60 5.37 -4.56 -5.56
N ALA A 61 4.33 -4.07 -6.25
CA ALA A 61 3.11 -3.62 -5.59
C ALA A 61 2.44 -4.75 -4.79
N ASP A 62 2.39 -5.95 -5.39
CA ASP A 62 1.87 -7.16 -4.76
C ASP A 62 2.72 -7.56 -3.55
N ALA A 63 4.04 -7.56 -3.68
CA ALA A 63 4.96 -7.89 -2.59
C ALA A 63 4.84 -6.91 -1.41
N LEU A 64 4.71 -5.60 -1.67
CA LEU A 64 4.52 -4.60 -0.61
C LEU A 64 3.19 -4.79 0.12
N TYR A 65 2.12 -5.09 -0.62
CA TYR A 65 0.80 -5.35 -0.05
C TYR A 65 0.80 -6.61 0.82
N ASP A 66 1.37 -7.71 0.30
CA ASP A 66 1.47 -8.95 1.05
C ASP A 66 2.40 -8.81 2.26
N GLY A 67 3.50 -8.07 2.15
CA GLY A 67 4.38 -7.75 3.27
C GLY A 67 3.64 -7.06 4.42
N LEU A 68 2.84 -6.02 4.11
CA LEU A 68 2.01 -5.35 5.12
C LEU A 68 1.05 -6.33 5.78
N ARG A 69 0.38 -7.17 4.98
CA ARG A 69 -0.57 -8.16 5.46
C ARG A 69 0.07 -9.16 6.44
N HIS A 70 1.26 -9.66 6.11
CA HIS A 70 1.98 -10.59 6.97
C HIS A 70 2.44 -9.92 8.26
N ALA A 71 3.01 -8.71 8.18
CA ALA A 71 3.45 -7.97 9.35
C ALA A 71 2.29 -7.69 10.34
N LEU A 72 1.12 -7.28 9.83
CA LEU A 72 -0.08 -7.11 10.65
C LEU A 72 -0.56 -8.42 11.28
N ALA A 73 -0.52 -9.52 10.54
CA ALA A 73 -0.93 -10.83 11.06
C ALA A 73 0.02 -11.35 12.15
N GLU A 74 1.33 -11.21 11.94
CA GLU A 74 2.36 -11.69 12.85
C GLU A 74 2.39 -10.89 14.16
N ALA A 75 2.43 -9.56 14.08
CA ALA A 75 2.60 -8.72 15.25
C ALA A 75 1.34 -8.55 16.09
N LEU A 76 0.14 -8.63 15.49
CA LEU A 76 -1.12 -8.41 16.20
C LEU A 76 -1.92 -9.70 16.45
N GLY A 77 -1.49 -10.81 15.85
CA GLY A 77 -2.24 -12.06 15.84
C GLY A 77 -3.58 -11.97 15.09
N TRP A 78 -3.77 -10.96 14.25
CA TRP A 78 -4.99 -10.78 13.47
C TRP A 78 -5.04 -11.74 12.27
N SER A 79 -6.22 -12.26 11.99
CA SER A 79 -6.52 -12.94 10.72
C SER A 79 -6.74 -11.88 9.63
N VAL A 80 -5.71 -11.57 8.86
CA VAL A 80 -5.82 -10.62 7.74
C VAL A 80 -6.18 -11.34 6.44
N LEU A 81 -7.30 -10.98 5.83
CA LEU A 81 -7.72 -11.56 4.55
C LEU A 81 -6.66 -11.39 3.46
N THR A 82 -6.40 -12.45 2.71
CA THR A 82 -5.58 -12.41 1.49
C THR A 82 -6.29 -11.65 0.38
N ARG A 83 -5.53 -11.18 -0.63
CA ARG A 83 -6.10 -10.58 -1.84
C ARG A 83 -7.08 -11.50 -2.56
N GLY A 84 -6.76 -12.79 -2.66
CA GLY A 84 -7.64 -13.79 -3.29
C GLY A 84 -8.96 -13.94 -2.53
N GLU A 85 -8.91 -13.98 -1.19
CA GLU A 85 -10.11 -14.03 -0.36
C GLU A 85 -10.95 -12.76 -0.47
N LEU A 86 -10.34 -11.58 -0.57
CA LEU A 86 -11.03 -10.32 -0.81
C LEU A 86 -11.79 -10.35 -2.14
N LEU A 87 -11.10 -10.69 -3.23
CA LEU A 87 -11.66 -10.70 -4.58
C LEU A 87 -12.75 -11.76 -4.77
N ALA A 88 -12.70 -12.86 -4.01
CA ALA A 88 -13.74 -13.88 -4.02
C ALA A 88 -15.06 -13.42 -3.37
N ARG A 89 -15.09 -12.27 -2.67
CA ARG A 89 -16.30 -11.77 -2.00
C ARG A 89 -17.10 -10.85 -2.93
N PRO A 90 -18.36 -11.16 -3.24
CA PRO A 90 -19.19 -10.32 -4.12
C PRO A 90 -19.33 -8.87 -3.63
N ALA A 91 -19.41 -8.66 -2.31
CA ALA A 91 -19.49 -7.32 -1.73
C ALA A 91 -18.26 -6.46 -2.04
N TYR A 92 -17.07 -7.06 -2.02
CA TYR A 92 -15.84 -6.35 -2.37
C TYR A 92 -15.76 -6.09 -3.88
N ALA A 93 -16.07 -7.09 -4.70
CA ALA A 93 -16.07 -6.94 -6.15
C ALA A 93 -17.01 -5.81 -6.63
N ALA A 94 -18.20 -5.68 -6.04
CA ALA A 94 -19.14 -4.61 -6.35
C ALA A 94 -18.56 -3.22 -6.06
N VAL A 95 -18.03 -3.01 -4.84
CA VAL A 95 -17.41 -1.73 -4.46
C VAL A 95 -16.18 -1.44 -5.33
N LEU A 96 -15.33 -2.45 -5.56
CA LEU A 96 -14.17 -2.32 -6.43
C LEU A 96 -14.56 -1.85 -7.84
N GLN A 97 -15.62 -2.42 -8.42
CA GLN A 97 -16.13 -2.04 -9.74
C GLN A 97 -16.62 -0.58 -9.77
N GLU A 98 -17.35 -0.13 -8.76
CA GLU A 98 -17.82 1.26 -8.63
C GLU A 98 -16.65 2.25 -8.54
N GLN A 99 -15.63 1.90 -7.74
CA GLN A 99 -14.44 2.74 -7.55
C GLN A 99 -13.48 2.73 -8.76
N GLN A 100 -13.53 1.70 -9.61
CA GLN A 100 -12.73 1.59 -10.83
C GLN A 100 -13.30 2.36 -12.03
N SER A 101 -14.40 3.09 -11.85
CA SER A 101 -15.02 3.86 -12.93
C SER A 101 -14.03 4.86 -13.58
N PRO A 102 -14.07 5.04 -14.92
CA PRO A 102 -12.99 5.66 -15.69
C PRO A 102 -12.61 7.10 -15.30
N ALA A 103 -13.54 7.83 -14.65
CA ALA A 103 -13.37 9.22 -14.27
C ALA A 103 -12.21 9.47 -13.28
N GLY A 104 -11.70 8.44 -12.59
CA GLY A 104 -10.62 8.57 -11.60
C GLY A 104 -9.27 7.91 -11.97
N ARG A 105 -9.23 7.03 -12.98
CA ARG A 105 -8.03 6.22 -13.30
C ARG A 105 -6.90 7.01 -13.96
N GLY A 106 -7.21 8.12 -14.63
CA GLY A 106 -6.35 8.68 -15.68
C GLY A 106 -5.11 9.46 -15.23
N LEU A 107 -5.06 9.96 -13.99
CA LEU A 107 -4.00 10.88 -13.54
C LEU A 107 -2.92 10.19 -12.68
N LEU A 108 -3.31 9.40 -11.66
CA LEU A 108 -2.36 8.78 -10.73
C LEU A 108 -1.68 7.52 -11.29
N ALA A 109 -2.38 6.75 -12.14
CA ALA A 109 -1.82 5.53 -12.74
C ALA A 109 -0.75 5.81 -13.81
N LYS A 110 -0.63 7.06 -14.27
CA LYS A 110 0.34 7.47 -15.31
C LYS A 110 1.66 7.98 -14.74
N SER A 111 1.67 8.45 -13.50
CA SER A 111 2.91 8.76 -12.81
C SER A 111 3.56 7.46 -12.36
N GLY A 112 4.70 7.09 -12.93
CA GLY A 112 5.51 5.95 -12.49
C GLY A 112 5.99 6.03 -11.02
N HIS A 113 5.50 6.97 -10.24
CA HIS A 113 5.77 7.07 -8.81
C HIS A 113 4.80 6.27 -7.95
N TYR A 114 3.69 5.72 -8.50
CA TYR A 114 2.75 4.93 -7.69
C TYR A 114 2.81 3.44 -8.01
N LEU A 115 2.85 2.63 -6.95
CA LEU A 115 2.64 1.20 -6.96
C LEU A 115 1.25 0.91 -6.38
N HIS A 116 0.49 0.10 -7.09
CA HIS A 116 -0.85 -0.27 -6.70
C HIS A 116 -1.13 -1.72 -7.13
N PRO A 117 -1.39 -2.62 -6.17
CA PRO A 117 -1.64 -4.03 -6.47
C PRO A 117 -2.97 -4.18 -7.21
N GLU A 118 -2.98 -5.03 -8.24
CA GLU A 118 -4.20 -5.28 -9.01
C GLU A 118 -5.30 -5.84 -8.10
N GLY A 119 -6.53 -5.40 -8.35
CA GLY A 119 -7.70 -5.87 -7.62
C GLY A 119 -7.89 -5.26 -6.24
N ILE A 120 -7.03 -4.34 -5.81
CA ILE A 120 -7.23 -3.58 -4.57
C ILE A 120 -7.81 -2.19 -4.89
N ILE A 121 -8.56 -1.57 -3.97
CA ILE A 121 -9.04 -0.20 -4.16
C ILE A 121 -7.87 0.76 -3.92
N TRP A 122 -7.73 1.80 -4.73
CA TRP A 122 -6.76 2.85 -4.45
C TRP A 122 -7.02 3.43 -3.06
N GLU A 123 -5.96 3.56 -2.28
CA GLU A 123 -5.96 4.11 -0.92
C GLU A 123 -6.86 5.37 -0.79
N ILE A 124 -6.65 6.38 -1.65
CA ILE A 124 -7.42 7.62 -1.62
C ILE A 124 -8.93 7.41 -1.86
N LYS A 125 -9.29 6.42 -2.68
CA LYS A 125 -10.69 6.05 -2.93
C LYS A 125 -11.26 5.27 -1.76
N ALA A 126 -10.46 4.38 -1.16
CA ALA A 126 -10.86 3.63 0.02
C ALA A 126 -11.11 4.55 1.24
N ARG A 127 -10.30 5.61 1.42
CA ARG A 127 -10.57 6.65 2.43
C ARG A 127 -11.90 7.36 2.21
N ALA A 128 -12.22 7.62 0.95
CA ALA A 128 -13.41 8.36 0.54
C ALA A 128 -14.68 7.51 0.42
N LEU A 129 -14.63 6.21 0.79
CA LEU A 129 -15.82 5.37 0.80
C LEU A 129 -16.90 6.00 1.69
N SER A 130 -18.16 5.81 1.31
CA SER A 130 -19.27 6.21 2.17
C SER A 130 -19.35 5.31 3.40
N GLU A 131 -20.06 5.75 4.44
CA GLU A 131 -20.36 4.88 5.59
C GLU A 131 -21.13 3.63 5.15
N GLU A 132 -22.06 3.77 4.21
CA GLU A 132 -22.83 2.66 3.66
C GLU A 132 -21.92 1.61 2.99
N ASP A 133 -20.97 2.05 2.16
CA ASP A 133 -20.04 1.15 1.49
C ASP A 133 -19.10 0.45 2.49
N ARG A 134 -18.61 1.18 3.49
CA ARG A 134 -17.80 0.58 4.57
C ARG A 134 -18.59 -0.47 5.34
N MET A 135 -19.84 -0.21 5.67
CA MET A 135 -20.72 -1.18 6.34
C MET A 135 -20.96 -2.42 5.48
N ARG A 136 -21.27 -2.21 4.19
CA ARG A 136 -21.43 -3.29 3.21
C ARG A 136 -20.19 -4.17 3.09
N LEU A 137 -19.00 -3.55 3.10
CA LEU A 137 -17.72 -4.27 3.10
C LEU A 137 -17.48 -5.04 4.40
N LEU A 138 -17.68 -4.42 5.57
CA LEU A 138 -17.53 -5.10 6.87
C LEU A 138 -18.42 -6.35 6.95
N ASP A 139 -19.70 -6.23 6.56
CA ASP A 139 -20.66 -7.32 6.54
C ASP A 139 -20.31 -8.38 5.51
N GLY A 140 -20.05 -7.98 4.26
CA GLY A 140 -19.81 -8.91 3.16
C GLY A 140 -18.47 -9.64 3.24
N LEU A 141 -17.47 -9.03 3.88
CA LEU A 141 -16.17 -9.66 4.15
C LEU A 141 -16.18 -10.49 5.44
N GLY A 142 -17.12 -10.20 6.35
CA GLY A 142 -17.19 -10.78 7.69
C GLY A 142 -15.90 -10.51 8.46
N VAL A 143 -15.57 -9.22 8.61
CA VAL A 143 -14.38 -8.73 9.31
C VAL A 143 -14.76 -7.67 10.35
N ASP A 144 -13.91 -7.51 11.36
CA ASP A 144 -14.15 -6.57 12.47
C ASP A 144 -13.75 -5.15 12.08
N LEU A 145 -12.69 -5.01 11.26
CA LEU A 145 -12.16 -3.74 10.79
C LEU A 145 -11.82 -3.78 9.29
N LEU A 146 -11.99 -2.63 8.65
CA LEU A 146 -11.41 -2.33 7.34
C LEU A 146 -10.15 -1.49 7.54
N LEU A 147 -9.09 -1.86 6.85
CA LEU A 147 -7.81 -1.14 6.86
C LEU A 147 -7.60 -0.46 5.51
N VAL A 148 -7.10 0.77 5.57
CA VAL A 148 -6.60 1.54 4.44
C VAL A 148 -5.15 1.91 4.72
N ALA A 149 -4.26 1.64 3.77
CA ALA A 149 -2.83 1.78 3.96
C ALA A 149 -2.19 2.63 2.86
N GLN A 150 -1.35 3.57 3.27
CA GLN A 150 -0.46 4.32 2.40
C GLN A 150 0.98 4.07 2.82
N VAL A 151 1.83 3.77 1.84
CA VAL A 151 3.27 3.61 2.05
C VAL A 151 4.00 4.67 1.24
N GLN A 152 4.90 5.40 1.88
CA GLN A 152 5.76 6.35 1.20
C GLN A 152 7.20 5.85 1.30
N LEU A 153 7.79 5.54 0.15
CA LEU A 153 9.17 5.11 0.01
C LEU A 153 9.96 6.31 -0.50
N THR A 154 10.81 6.86 0.35
CA THR A 154 11.69 7.98 0.00
C THR A 154 13.15 7.56 0.06
N ARG A 155 14.02 8.37 -0.53
CA ARG A 155 15.46 8.23 -0.32
C ARG A 155 15.86 8.98 0.94
N ASP A 156 16.56 8.33 1.85
CA ASP A 156 17.32 9.03 2.90
C ASP A 156 18.65 9.48 2.30
N PRO A 157 18.86 10.80 2.12
CA PRO A 157 20.11 11.31 1.56
C PRO A 157 21.33 11.01 2.45
N GLY A 158 21.13 10.76 3.75
CA GLY A 158 22.23 10.63 4.72
C GLY A 158 23.24 11.78 4.65
N ASP A 159 24.48 11.52 5.10
CA ASP A 159 25.63 12.42 4.91
C ASP A 159 26.34 12.21 3.55
N ASP A 160 26.09 11.07 2.88
CA ASP A 160 26.68 10.71 1.59
C ASP A 160 25.59 10.54 0.50
N PRO A 161 25.44 11.51 -0.42
CA PRO A 161 24.43 11.45 -1.47
C PRO A 161 24.64 10.30 -2.47
N SER A 162 25.83 9.71 -2.53
CA SER A 162 26.12 8.55 -3.38
C SER A 162 25.71 7.21 -2.75
N GLY A 163 25.53 7.18 -1.43
CA GLY A 163 25.15 6.00 -0.64
C GLY A 163 23.69 6.00 -0.16
N ALA A 164 22.87 6.94 -0.63
CA ALA A 164 21.53 7.19 -0.13
C ALA A 164 20.58 5.97 -0.33
N ARG A 165 19.98 5.51 0.77
CA ARG A 165 19.22 4.26 0.92
C ARG A 165 17.71 4.52 1.04
N PRO A 166 16.85 3.57 0.63
CA PRO A 166 15.41 3.69 0.81
C PRO A 166 15.02 3.71 2.30
N VAL A 167 14.08 4.59 2.64
CA VAL A 167 13.34 4.60 3.90
C VAL A 167 11.85 4.53 3.61
N ALA A 168 11.08 3.90 4.49
CA ALA A 168 9.64 3.77 4.34
C ALA A 168 8.92 4.45 5.49
N GLN A 169 7.91 5.25 5.15
CA GLN A 169 6.90 5.75 6.07
C GLN A 169 5.58 5.05 5.77
N VAL A 170 4.85 4.68 6.82
CA VAL A 170 3.58 3.97 6.71
C VAL A 170 2.50 4.75 7.44
N GLU A 171 1.38 4.93 6.77
CA GLU A 171 0.12 5.40 7.35
C GLU A 171 -0.93 4.29 7.25
N LEU A 172 -1.61 4.03 8.36
CA LEU A 172 -2.68 3.04 8.46
C LEU A 172 -3.92 3.68 9.11
N LEU A 173 -5.05 3.50 8.46
CA LEU A 173 -6.36 3.87 8.99
C LEU A 173 -7.20 2.62 9.20
N ALA A 174 -7.85 2.52 10.35
CA ALA A 174 -8.81 1.47 10.63
C ALA A 174 -10.22 2.04 10.81
N PHE A 175 -11.18 1.43 10.11
CA PHE A 175 -12.60 1.77 10.19
C PHE A 175 -13.37 0.60 10.79
N ALA A 176 -14.24 0.92 11.76
CA ALA A 176 -15.10 -0.06 12.40
C ALA A 176 -16.56 0.14 11.96
N ARG A 177 -17.41 -0.77 12.42
CA ARG A 177 -18.85 -0.69 12.22
C ARG A 177 -19.41 0.63 12.77
N GLY A 178 -20.19 1.33 11.94
CA GLY A 178 -20.86 2.58 12.30
C GLY A 178 -19.92 3.77 12.51
N SER A 179 -18.66 3.69 12.04
CA SER A 179 -17.72 4.81 12.13
C SER A 179 -17.67 5.60 10.82
N VAL A 180 -17.90 6.92 10.92
CA VAL A 180 -17.65 7.86 9.83
C VAL A 180 -16.15 8.11 9.70
N ASP A 181 -15.50 8.35 10.84
CA ASP A 181 -14.06 8.56 10.97
C ASP A 181 -13.32 7.25 11.26
N PRO A 182 -12.00 7.18 11.01
CA PRO A 182 -11.19 6.05 11.44
C PRO A 182 -11.21 5.94 12.97
N VAL A 183 -11.49 4.75 13.48
CA VAL A 183 -11.46 4.46 14.93
C VAL A 183 -10.03 4.35 15.46
N TRP A 184 -9.07 4.16 14.55
CA TRP A 184 -7.65 4.18 14.82
C TRP A 184 -6.90 4.67 13.60
N HIS A 185 -5.85 5.44 13.86
CA HIS A 185 -4.95 6.00 12.86
C HIS A 185 -3.53 5.90 13.40
N TYR A 186 -2.65 5.30 12.60
CA TYR A 186 -1.22 5.33 12.81
C TYR A 186 -0.53 6.03 11.66
N GLN A 187 0.41 6.89 12.01
CA GLN A 187 1.37 7.45 11.10
C GLN A 187 2.75 7.27 11.73
N GLY A 188 3.54 6.37 11.15
CA GLY A 188 4.85 6.05 11.65
C GLY A 188 5.89 7.10 11.26
N PRO A 189 7.01 7.18 12.00
CA PRO A 189 8.22 7.78 11.45
C PRO A 189 8.71 6.94 10.26
N ALA A 190 9.58 7.52 9.44
CA ALA A 190 10.33 6.73 8.49
C ALA A 190 11.16 5.67 9.26
N GLY A 191 11.09 4.41 8.85
CA GLY A 191 11.98 3.35 9.34
C GLY A 191 13.45 3.68 9.02
N PRO A 192 14.43 2.98 9.63
CA PRO A 192 15.82 3.20 9.28
C PRO A 192 16.08 2.79 7.82
N PRO A 193 17.17 3.30 7.22
CA PRO A 193 17.45 3.04 5.82
C PRO A 193 17.82 1.57 5.58
N ALA A 194 17.21 0.96 4.57
CA ALA A 194 17.43 -0.44 4.23
C ALA A 194 18.17 -0.61 2.90
N GLU A 195 18.58 -1.84 2.57
CA GLU A 195 19.23 -2.13 1.29
C GLU A 195 18.25 -2.10 0.10
N THR A 196 16.97 -2.41 0.35
CA THR A 196 15.92 -2.43 -0.68
C THR A 196 14.64 -1.73 -0.19
N PRO A 197 13.79 -1.23 -1.10
CA PRO A 197 12.50 -0.65 -0.74
C PRO A 197 11.59 -1.62 0.01
N GLU A 198 11.60 -2.90 -0.36
CA GLU A 198 10.81 -3.95 0.30
C GLU A 198 11.28 -4.19 1.74
N ALA A 199 12.59 -4.18 1.99
CA ALA A 199 13.15 -4.31 3.33
C ALA A 199 12.82 -3.08 4.20
N ALA A 200 12.89 -1.87 3.63
CA ALA A 200 12.49 -0.65 4.34
C ALA A 200 11.01 -0.68 4.72
N ALA A 201 10.14 -1.12 3.79
CA ALA A 201 8.72 -1.27 4.04
C ALA A 201 8.42 -2.30 5.12
N ASP A 202 9.05 -3.48 5.06
CA ASP A 202 8.89 -4.53 6.07
C ASP A 202 9.22 -4.05 7.49
N GLU A 203 10.31 -3.30 7.64
CA GLU A 203 10.68 -2.72 8.93
C GLU A 203 9.67 -1.67 9.40
N ALA A 204 9.20 -0.80 8.51
CA ALA A 204 8.16 0.17 8.82
C ALA A 204 6.83 -0.49 9.17
N TYR A 205 6.49 -1.63 8.55
CA TYR A 205 5.30 -2.41 8.90
C TYR A 205 5.41 -3.04 10.28
N ARG A 206 6.58 -3.59 10.63
CA ARG A 206 6.84 -4.10 11.98
C ARG A 206 6.72 -3.00 13.03
N ALA A 207 7.28 -1.82 12.76
CA ALA A 207 7.12 -0.64 13.64
C ALA A 207 5.65 -0.20 13.76
N ALA A 208 4.91 -0.19 12.64
CA ALA A 208 3.49 0.14 12.63
C ALA A 208 2.65 -0.82 13.45
N ALA A 209 3.00 -2.10 13.43
CA ALA A 209 2.29 -3.10 14.19
C ALA A 209 2.60 -3.01 15.70
N VAL A 210 3.83 -2.69 16.10
CA VAL A 210 4.16 -2.41 17.51
C VAL A 210 3.40 -1.18 18.03
N GLY A 211 3.19 -0.16 17.19
CA GLY A 211 2.42 1.03 17.57
C GLY A 211 0.92 0.80 17.83
N ILE A 212 0.42 -0.42 17.65
CA ILE A 212 -0.98 -0.81 17.88
C ILE A 212 -1.21 -1.39 19.30
N GLU A 213 -0.17 -1.93 19.95
CA GLU A 213 -0.24 -2.47 21.32
C GLU A 213 -0.43 -1.35 22.37
#